data_AF-A0ABD2I8V9-F1
#
_entry.id   AF-A0ABD2I8V9-F1
#
_cell.length_a   1.000
_cell.length_b   1.000
_cell.length_c   1.000
_cell.angle_alpha   90.00
_cell.angle_beta   90.00
_cell.angle_gamma   90.00
#
_symmetry.space_group_name_H-M   'P 1'
#
loop_
_entity.id
_entity.type
_entity.pdbx_description
1 polymer ?
#
loop_
_entity_poly.entity_id
_entity_poly.type
_entity_poly.pdbx_seq_one_letter_code
_entity_poly.pdbx_strand_id
1 'polypeptide(L)'
;MSISNDSTNDGFTPASDDQQQQVLFCAEQVGDEQMRTDAKSKQQDDEDDGILFWKKLEKLEMGLREAKQMFMFNRIELEEKSLQAELKQQKLMTENIELKVKINRMENEKEKLQMEKDANAKQSKELLERIVELEKQQKQQKEENKRKVSVGQLTELQNAQNKLSEEFKEMKKQMKKEQQKMLFFKLQQNCWDVKFCHNELEIIGADCLTVVNKQKHSVWRTVFAEHPIPSEDHSSGIFYFEIGVEHMEFNGGVMIGFAAKQKPFLSVLRRAGTYAYQNNGTLYTNGSSLYGSSKKFYNEDIVGCGVNLATRQIIFTKNGHLLDDTNSFVSSFVVPLFPFISLCGFCDKIVANFGPKFLIPTN
;
A
#
# COMPACT_ATOMS: atom_id res chain seq x y z
N MET A 1 84.65 -27.46 -82.49
CA MET A 1 83.38 -27.32 -83.25
C MET A 1 83.07 -25.83 -83.26
N SER A 2 83.71 -24.99 -84.06
CA SER A 2 83.86 -24.98 -85.53
C SER A 2 82.55 -24.61 -86.24
N ILE A 3 82.54 -23.36 -86.74
CA ILE A 3 81.89 -22.86 -87.98
C ILE A 3 80.39 -22.49 -87.78
N SER A 4 79.86 -21.34 -88.21
CA SER A 4 80.26 -20.36 -89.25
C SER A 4 79.65 -18.98 -88.98
N ASN A 5 80.46 -17.94 -89.20
CA ASN A 5 80.03 -16.61 -89.63
C ASN A 5 79.32 -16.71 -90.98
N ASP A 6 78.31 -15.88 -91.20
CA ASP A 6 78.05 -15.35 -92.53
C ASP A 6 77.82 -13.85 -92.46
N SER A 7 78.54 -13.16 -93.33
CA SER A 7 78.68 -11.72 -93.44
C SER A 7 77.90 -11.24 -94.65
N THR A 8 77.00 -10.28 -94.46
CA THR A 8 76.59 -9.39 -95.55
C THR A 8 76.72 -7.95 -95.08
N ASN A 9 77.63 -7.27 -95.78
CA ASN A 9 77.96 -5.87 -95.67
C ASN A 9 77.22 -5.17 -96.82
N ASP A 10 76.33 -4.23 -96.53
CA ASP A 10 75.82 -3.30 -97.54
C ASP A 10 75.54 -1.92 -96.93
N GLY A 11 76.36 -0.95 -97.36
CA GLY A 11 75.91 0.40 -97.71
C GLY A 11 75.50 1.36 -96.58
N PHE A 12 76.47 1.90 -95.83
CA PHE A 12 76.26 3.18 -95.13
C PHE A 12 76.39 4.34 -96.12
N THR A 13 75.29 5.05 -96.37
CA THR A 13 75.29 6.41 -96.93
C THR A 13 75.27 7.41 -95.77
N PRO A 14 76.02 8.53 -95.82
CA PRO A 14 75.95 9.54 -94.77
C PRO A 14 74.63 10.30 -94.90
N ALA A 15 73.84 10.34 -93.83
CA ALA A 15 72.65 11.16 -93.71
C ALA A 15 73.00 12.65 -93.95
N SER A 16 72.19 13.35 -94.75
CA SER A 16 72.35 14.78 -95.02
C SER A 16 72.12 15.62 -93.76
N ASP A 17 72.72 16.81 -93.69
CA ASP A 17 72.59 17.78 -92.58
C ASP A 17 71.11 18.06 -92.20
N ASP A 18 70.18 17.93 -93.14
CA ASP A 18 68.74 18.06 -92.90
C ASP A 18 68.19 16.97 -91.96
N GLN A 19 68.70 15.73 -92.03
CA GLN A 19 68.25 14.65 -91.13
C GLN A 19 68.76 14.84 -89.70
N GLN A 20 69.93 15.46 -89.51
CA GLN A 20 70.45 15.76 -88.17
C GLN A 20 69.71 16.96 -87.54
N GLN A 21 69.35 17.98 -88.32
CA GLN A 21 68.54 19.10 -87.83
C GLN A 21 67.11 18.67 -87.49
N GLN A 22 66.53 17.75 -88.26
CA GLN A 22 65.18 17.24 -88.01
C GLN A 22 65.11 16.38 -86.73
N VAL A 23 66.18 15.64 -86.40
CA VAL A 23 66.28 14.88 -85.14
C VAL A 23 66.47 15.81 -83.94
N LEU A 24 67.28 16.89 -84.06
CA LEU A 24 67.44 17.88 -82.98
C LEU A 24 66.13 18.63 -82.69
N PHE A 25 65.41 19.05 -83.73
CA PHE A 25 64.13 19.75 -83.59
C PHE A 25 63.06 18.87 -82.95
N CYS A 26 62.98 17.59 -83.33
CA CYS A 26 62.08 16.63 -82.69
C CYS A 26 62.44 16.38 -81.22
N ALA A 27 63.73 16.32 -80.86
CA ALA A 27 64.15 16.13 -79.47
C ALA A 27 63.82 17.33 -78.58
N GLU A 28 63.95 18.56 -79.09
CA GLU A 28 63.55 19.79 -78.39
C GLU A 28 62.04 19.85 -78.17
N GLN A 29 61.24 19.52 -79.20
CA GLN A 29 59.78 19.52 -79.08
C GLN A 29 59.26 18.47 -78.10
N VAL A 30 59.86 17.28 -78.07
CA VAL A 30 59.51 16.22 -77.12
C VAL A 30 59.92 16.60 -75.69
N GLY A 31 61.06 17.27 -75.50
CA GLY A 31 61.48 17.79 -74.19
C GLY A 31 60.55 18.89 -73.64
N ASP A 32 60.11 19.81 -74.49
CA ASP A 32 59.18 20.88 -74.13
C ASP A 32 57.76 20.36 -73.85
N GLU A 33 57.29 19.35 -74.59
CA GLU A 33 56.02 18.67 -74.28
C GLU A 33 56.09 17.92 -72.95
N GLN A 34 57.18 17.19 -72.69
CA GLN A 34 57.36 16.46 -71.44
C GLN A 34 57.43 17.41 -70.23
N MET A 35 58.16 18.53 -70.33
CA MET A 35 58.20 19.53 -69.27
C MET A 35 56.83 20.19 -69.03
N ARG A 36 56.05 20.42 -70.08
CA ARG A 36 54.68 20.96 -69.95
C ARG A 36 53.72 19.95 -69.33
N THR A 37 53.84 18.66 -69.64
CA THR A 37 53.02 17.62 -69.01
C THR A 37 53.38 17.44 -67.54
N ASP A 38 54.67 17.47 -67.20
CA ASP A 38 55.15 17.34 -65.82
C ASP A 38 54.80 18.57 -64.98
N ALA A 39 54.83 19.77 -65.57
CA ALA A 39 54.36 20.99 -64.90
C ALA A 39 52.84 20.98 -64.67
N LYS A 40 52.05 20.48 -65.63
CA LYS A 40 50.59 20.34 -65.49
C LYS A 40 50.22 19.27 -64.46
N SER A 41 50.91 18.13 -64.44
CA SER A 41 50.66 17.09 -63.43
C SER A 41 50.99 17.59 -62.04
N LYS A 42 52.12 18.29 -61.87
CA LYS A 42 52.52 18.87 -60.59
C LYS A 42 51.56 19.96 -60.10
N GLN A 43 51.07 20.80 -61.01
CA GLN A 43 50.07 21.81 -60.70
C GLN A 43 48.71 21.19 -60.31
N GLN A 44 48.37 20.04 -60.89
CA GLN A 44 47.17 19.28 -60.56
C GLN A 44 47.30 18.51 -59.24
N ASP A 45 48.48 17.95 -58.95
CA ASP A 45 48.80 17.32 -57.65
C ASP A 45 48.74 18.35 -56.51
N ASP A 46 49.27 19.57 -56.73
CA ASP A 46 49.20 20.68 -55.76
C ASP A 46 47.76 21.17 -55.53
N GLU A 47 46.91 21.19 -56.57
CA GLU A 47 45.46 21.50 -56.45
C GLU A 47 44.70 20.39 -55.70
N ASP A 48 44.98 19.12 -55.99
CA ASP A 48 44.37 17.97 -55.32
C ASP A 48 44.78 17.90 -53.83
N ASP A 49 46.03 18.24 -53.50
CA ASP A 49 46.50 18.37 -52.11
C ASP A 49 45.81 19.53 -51.37
N GLY A 50 45.58 20.66 -52.05
CA GLY A 50 44.79 21.78 -51.53
C GLY A 50 43.34 21.39 -51.23
N ILE A 51 42.68 20.66 -52.14
CA ILE A 51 41.31 20.15 -51.96
C ILE A 51 41.26 19.14 -50.80
N LEU A 52 42.26 18.26 -50.68
CA LEU A 52 42.35 17.28 -49.59
C LEU A 52 42.54 17.98 -48.22
N PHE A 53 43.32 19.06 -48.17
CA PHE A 53 43.50 19.87 -46.98
C PHE A 53 42.19 20.51 -46.52
N TRP A 54 41.44 21.16 -47.42
CA TRP A 54 40.15 21.77 -47.09
C TRP A 54 39.10 20.75 -46.63
N LYS A 55 39.03 19.58 -47.27
CA LYS A 55 38.16 18.47 -46.83
C LYS A 55 38.51 17.98 -45.42
N LYS A 56 39.79 17.92 -45.07
CA LYS A 56 40.23 17.58 -43.70
C LYS A 56 39.85 18.67 -42.70
N LEU A 57 40.00 19.95 -43.06
CA LEU A 57 39.65 21.07 -42.21
C LEU A 57 38.14 21.12 -41.95
N GLU A 58 37.32 20.96 -42.98
CA GLU A 58 35.85 20.92 -42.86
C GLU A 58 35.39 19.77 -41.96
N LYS A 59 36.02 18.59 -42.07
CA LYS A 59 35.74 17.44 -41.19
C LYS A 59 36.10 17.72 -39.74
N LEU A 60 37.22 18.41 -39.49
CA LEU A 60 37.60 18.83 -38.13
C LEU A 60 36.64 19.87 -37.56
N GLU A 61 36.22 20.86 -38.36
CA GLU A 61 35.23 21.84 -37.93
C GLU A 61 33.87 21.20 -37.61
N MET A 62 33.44 20.22 -38.40
CA MET A 62 32.21 19.47 -38.18
C MET A 62 32.30 18.70 -36.86
N GLY A 63 33.39 17.96 -36.63
CA GLY A 63 33.63 17.26 -35.36
C GLY A 63 33.68 18.20 -34.16
N LEU A 64 34.24 19.41 -34.32
CA LEU A 64 34.24 20.43 -33.26
C LEU A 64 32.83 20.96 -32.95
N ARG A 65 31.97 21.12 -33.97
CA ARG A 65 30.56 21.53 -33.77
C ARG A 65 29.78 20.44 -33.03
N GLU A 66 29.94 19.19 -33.43
CA GLU A 66 29.30 18.04 -32.77
C GLU A 66 29.74 17.90 -31.32
N ALA A 67 31.05 18.01 -31.04
CA ALA A 67 31.57 17.96 -29.68
C ALA A 67 31.01 19.10 -28.80
N LYS A 68 30.90 20.32 -29.34
CA LYS A 68 30.28 21.46 -28.64
C LYS A 68 28.80 21.21 -28.34
N GLN A 69 28.04 20.68 -29.30
CA GLN A 69 26.63 20.34 -29.10
C GLN A 69 26.47 19.26 -28.04
N MET A 70 27.28 18.21 -28.08
CA MET A 70 27.28 17.14 -27.08
C MET A 70 27.59 17.66 -25.67
N PHE A 71 28.61 18.52 -25.52
CA PHE A 71 28.92 19.13 -24.23
C PHE A 71 27.77 19.99 -23.69
N MET A 72 27.13 20.77 -24.57
CA MET A 72 25.99 21.60 -24.19
C MET A 72 24.79 20.74 -23.77
N PHE A 73 24.49 19.67 -24.51
CA PHE A 73 23.41 18.73 -24.18
C PHE A 73 23.66 18.03 -22.85
N ASN A 74 24.86 17.47 -22.63
CA ASN A 74 25.21 16.81 -21.37
C ASN A 74 25.11 17.77 -20.18
N ARG A 75 25.48 19.05 -20.35
CA ARG A 75 25.34 20.05 -19.30
C ARG A 75 23.87 20.32 -18.96
N ILE A 76 23.00 20.46 -19.96
CA ILE A 76 21.56 20.64 -19.75
C ILE A 76 20.96 19.41 -19.02
N GLU A 77 21.34 18.20 -19.44
CA GLU A 77 20.86 16.98 -18.81
C GLU A 77 21.29 16.87 -17.32
N LEU A 78 22.52 17.29 -17.01
CA LEU A 78 23.01 17.38 -15.63
C LEU A 78 22.23 18.41 -14.80
N GLU A 79 21.99 19.60 -15.35
CA GLU A 79 21.21 20.66 -14.70
C GLU A 79 19.76 20.22 -14.44
N GLU A 80 19.12 19.55 -15.41
CA GLU A 80 17.77 19.03 -15.25
C GLU A 80 17.70 17.97 -14.14
N LYS A 81 18.66 17.03 -14.11
CA LYS A 81 18.76 16.02 -13.05
C LYS A 81 18.95 16.67 -11.67
N SER A 82 19.74 17.74 -11.59
CA SER A 82 19.95 18.50 -10.35
C SER A 82 18.65 19.18 -9.89
N LEU A 83 17.96 19.88 -10.79
CA LEU A 83 16.69 20.56 -10.50
C LEU A 83 15.59 19.57 -10.07
N GLN A 84 15.52 18.41 -10.71
CA GLN A 84 14.57 17.35 -10.31
C GLN A 84 14.86 16.82 -8.90
N ALA A 85 16.15 16.68 -8.54
CA ALA A 85 16.53 16.27 -7.20
C ALA A 85 16.15 17.33 -6.15
N GLU A 86 16.41 18.61 -6.42
CA GLU A 86 16.03 19.71 -5.55
C GLU A 86 14.51 19.82 -5.36
N LEU A 87 13.74 19.71 -6.46
CA LEU A 87 12.28 19.73 -6.40
C LEU A 87 11.73 18.58 -5.56
N LYS A 88 12.32 17.38 -5.70
CA LYS A 88 11.96 16.21 -4.88
C LYS A 88 12.27 16.47 -3.40
N GLN A 89 13.40 17.11 -3.10
CA GLN A 89 13.80 17.45 -1.74
C GLN A 89 12.85 18.49 -1.11
N GLN A 90 12.43 19.51 -1.87
CA GLN A 90 11.46 20.51 -1.43
C GLN A 90 10.09 19.88 -1.15
N LYS A 91 9.59 18.99 -2.02
CA LYS A 91 8.33 18.27 -1.79
C LYS A 91 8.36 17.47 -0.49
N LEU A 92 9.45 16.74 -0.26
CA LEU A 92 9.64 15.98 0.98
C LEU A 92 9.71 16.89 2.22
N MET A 93 10.31 18.08 2.09
CA MET A 93 10.37 19.06 3.18
C MET A 93 8.98 19.57 3.54
N THR A 94 8.14 19.88 2.54
CA THR A 94 6.76 20.34 2.75
C THR A 94 5.91 19.26 3.43
N GLU A 95 5.97 18.01 2.94
CA GLU A 95 5.26 16.88 3.56
C GLU A 95 5.69 16.67 5.03
N ASN A 96 6.98 16.80 5.34
CA ASN A 96 7.48 16.70 6.70
C ASN A 96 6.96 17.82 7.62
N ILE A 97 6.78 19.04 7.10
CA ILE A 97 6.19 20.15 7.86
C ILE A 97 4.73 19.86 8.17
N GLU A 98 3.95 19.39 7.19
CA GLU A 98 2.54 19.03 7.38
C GLU A 98 2.38 17.88 8.40
N LEU A 99 3.23 16.86 8.32
CA LEU A 99 3.25 15.76 9.28
C LEU A 99 3.54 16.25 10.70
N LYS A 100 4.51 17.17 10.88
CA LYS A 100 4.81 17.76 12.19
C LYS A 100 3.61 18.53 12.76
N VAL A 101 2.90 19.31 11.93
CA VAL A 101 1.70 20.03 12.36
C VAL A 101 0.61 19.04 12.80
N LYS A 102 0.42 17.93 12.08
CA LYS A 102 -0.55 16.90 12.43
C LYS A 102 -0.20 16.19 13.74
N ILE A 103 1.08 15.87 13.96
CA ILE A 103 1.57 15.28 15.21
C ILE A 103 1.25 16.20 16.40
N ASN A 104 1.61 17.48 16.31
CA ASN A 104 1.34 18.45 17.38
C ASN A 104 -0.16 18.57 17.69
N ARG A 105 -1.03 18.51 16.66
CA ARG A 105 -2.48 18.53 16.88
C ARG A 105 -2.95 17.28 17.64
N MET A 106 -2.46 16.10 17.27
CA MET A 106 -2.80 14.84 17.95
C MET A 106 -2.29 14.81 19.40
N GLU A 107 -1.10 15.35 19.67
CA GLU A 107 -0.56 15.46 21.03
C GLU A 107 -1.44 16.36 21.92
N ASN A 108 -1.85 17.51 21.41
CA ASN A 108 -2.78 18.41 22.12
C ASN A 108 -4.15 17.75 22.41
N GLU A 109 -4.69 16.98 21.45
CA GLU A 109 -5.94 16.24 21.66
C GLU A 109 -5.78 15.13 22.70
N LYS A 110 -4.64 14.41 22.68
CA LYS A 110 -4.32 13.39 23.66
C LYS A 110 -4.23 13.96 25.08
N GLU A 111 -3.61 15.12 25.25
CA GLU A 111 -3.54 15.80 26.55
C GLU A 111 -4.93 16.20 27.06
N LYS A 112 -5.80 16.74 26.20
CA LYS A 112 -7.19 17.05 26.57
C LYS A 112 -7.96 15.82 27.03
N LEU A 113 -7.87 14.73 26.28
CA LEU A 113 -8.53 13.46 26.64
C LEU A 113 -7.98 12.89 27.94
N GLN A 114 -6.69 13.08 28.23
CA GLN A 114 -6.10 12.66 29.50
C GLN A 114 -6.63 13.49 30.67
N MET A 115 -6.70 14.82 30.54
CA MET A 115 -7.27 15.69 31.55
C MET A 115 -8.74 15.35 31.84
N GLU A 116 -9.53 15.04 30.81
CA GLU A 116 -10.93 14.63 30.95
C GLU A 116 -11.06 13.28 31.68
N LYS A 117 -10.19 12.31 31.36
CA LYS A 117 -10.13 11.03 32.09
C LYS A 117 -9.80 11.23 33.57
N ASP A 118 -8.84 12.09 33.88
CA ASP A 118 -8.41 12.34 35.26
C ASP A 118 -9.52 13.07 36.05
N ALA A 119 -10.22 14.02 35.42
CA ALA A 119 -11.38 14.67 36.00
C ALA A 119 -12.52 13.68 36.29
N ASN A 120 -12.83 12.79 35.34
CA ASN A 120 -13.84 11.75 35.51
C ASN A 120 -13.45 10.74 36.60
N ALA A 121 -12.17 10.35 36.67
CA ALA A 121 -11.67 9.47 37.73
C ALA A 121 -11.80 10.10 39.11
N LYS A 122 -11.50 11.40 39.23
CA LYS A 122 -11.69 12.15 40.48
C LYS A 122 -13.16 12.21 40.89
N GLN A 123 -14.05 12.53 39.96
CA GLN A 123 -15.50 12.55 40.22
C GLN A 123 -16.03 11.17 40.64
N SER A 124 -15.54 10.10 39.99
CA SER A 124 -15.91 8.73 40.33
C SER A 124 -15.44 8.34 41.75
N LYS A 125 -14.24 8.77 42.15
CA LYS A 125 -13.73 8.54 43.51
C LYS A 125 -14.57 9.27 44.57
N GLU A 126 -14.93 10.53 44.33
CA GLU A 126 -15.80 11.31 45.23
C GLU A 126 -17.19 10.67 45.39
N LEU A 127 -17.76 10.13 44.31
CA LEU A 127 -19.02 9.38 44.35
C LEU A 127 -18.90 8.11 45.19
N LEU A 128 -17.81 7.35 45.05
CA LEU A 128 -17.53 6.15 45.84
C LEU A 128 -17.41 6.45 47.33
N GLU A 129 -16.69 7.51 47.71
CA GLU A 129 -16.58 7.95 49.10
C GLU A 129 -17.95 8.33 49.67
N ARG A 130 -18.80 9.01 48.89
CA ARG A 130 -20.17 9.33 49.28
C ARG A 130 -21.03 8.08 49.52
N ILE A 131 -20.89 7.05 48.69
CA ILE A 131 -21.61 5.78 48.84
C ILE A 131 -21.21 5.10 50.15
N VAL A 132 -19.90 5.02 50.45
CA VAL A 132 -19.41 4.41 51.70
C VAL A 132 -19.95 5.15 52.92
N GLU A 133 -19.99 6.48 52.89
CA GLU A 133 -20.56 7.29 53.98
C GLU A 133 -22.05 7.00 54.17
N LEU A 134 -22.81 6.91 53.08
CA LEU A 134 -24.25 6.58 53.11
C LEU A 134 -24.50 5.17 53.66
N GLU A 135 -23.69 4.18 53.28
CA GLU A 135 -23.79 2.81 53.82
C GLU A 135 -23.54 2.77 55.33
N LYS A 136 -22.56 3.55 55.80
CA LYS A 136 -22.26 3.68 57.22
C LYS A 136 -23.43 4.33 57.99
N GLN A 137 -24.00 5.40 57.45
CA GLN A 137 -25.18 6.06 58.03
C GLN A 137 -26.37 5.10 58.09
N GLN A 138 -26.65 4.35 57.01
CA GLN A 138 -27.72 3.35 57.02
C GLN A 138 -27.54 2.28 58.10
N LYS A 139 -26.31 1.82 58.31
CA LYS A 139 -26.00 0.80 59.32
C LYS A 139 -26.23 1.32 60.73
N GLN A 140 -25.80 2.55 61.00
CA GLN A 140 -26.06 3.23 62.28
C GLN A 140 -27.57 3.43 62.51
N GLN A 141 -28.30 3.88 61.48
CA GLN A 141 -29.74 4.08 61.57
C GLN A 141 -30.49 2.76 61.84
N LYS A 142 -30.11 1.65 61.16
CA LYS A 142 -30.66 0.32 61.44
C LYS A 142 -30.43 -0.14 62.89
N GLU A 143 -29.26 0.13 63.46
CA GLU A 143 -28.96 -0.20 64.85
C GLU A 143 -29.75 0.67 65.84
N GLU A 144 -29.92 1.95 65.53
CA GLU A 144 -30.71 2.88 66.35
C GLU A 144 -32.21 2.53 66.34
N ASN A 145 -32.72 2.12 65.17
CA ASN A 145 -34.11 1.66 65.01
C ASN A 145 -34.36 0.32 65.70
N LYS A 146 -33.35 -0.57 65.75
CA LYS A 146 -33.41 -1.78 66.58
C LYS A 146 -33.53 -1.46 68.08
N ARG A 147 -33.06 -0.30 68.52
CA ARG A 147 -33.10 0.15 69.94
C ARG A 147 -34.36 0.95 70.28
N LYS A 148 -35.03 1.56 69.31
CA LYS A 148 -36.25 2.37 69.49
C LYS A 148 -37.47 1.62 68.94
N VAL A 149 -38.04 0.71 69.73
CA VAL A 149 -39.31 0.06 69.36
C VAL A 149 -40.48 0.94 69.83
N SER A 150 -41.07 1.66 68.89
CA SER A 150 -42.48 2.08 68.91
C SER A 150 -43.06 1.92 67.50
N VAL A 151 -44.29 1.40 67.42
CA VAL A 151 -44.90 0.88 66.17
C VAL A 151 -45.11 1.96 65.09
N GLY A 152 -45.17 3.25 65.46
CA GLY A 152 -45.40 4.36 64.52
C GLY A 152 -44.18 4.78 63.68
N GLN A 153 -42.95 4.50 64.12
CA GLN A 153 -41.72 4.88 63.39
C GLN A 153 -41.27 3.82 62.38
N LEU A 154 -41.83 2.60 62.46
CA LEU A 154 -41.45 1.47 61.61
C LEU A 154 -41.87 1.67 60.14
N THR A 155 -42.99 2.34 59.90
CA THR A 155 -43.56 2.57 58.56
C THR A 155 -42.81 3.62 57.76
N GLU A 156 -42.40 4.73 58.38
CA GLU A 156 -41.60 5.77 57.71
C GLU A 156 -40.21 5.24 57.31
N LEU A 157 -39.61 4.43 58.18
CA LEU A 157 -38.34 3.76 57.90
C LEU A 157 -38.43 2.71 56.82
N GLN A 158 -39.50 1.92 56.81
CA GLN A 158 -39.75 0.96 55.73
C GLN A 158 -39.89 1.68 54.38
N ASN A 159 -40.60 2.81 54.36
CA ASN A 159 -40.77 3.62 53.15
C ASN A 159 -39.45 4.25 52.68
N ALA A 160 -38.63 4.79 53.58
CA ALA A 160 -37.31 5.32 53.25
C ALA A 160 -36.36 4.24 52.72
N GLN A 161 -36.40 3.04 53.32
CA GLN A 161 -35.56 1.92 52.92
C GLN A 161 -35.97 1.34 51.55
N ASN A 162 -37.28 1.31 51.26
CA ASN A 162 -37.80 0.94 49.95
C ASN A 162 -37.40 1.97 48.88
N LYS A 163 -37.50 3.27 49.19
CA LYS A 163 -37.12 4.34 48.27
C LYS A 163 -35.64 4.26 47.89
N LEU A 164 -34.74 4.07 48.85
CA LEU A 164 -33.32 3.93 48.56
C LEU A 164 -33.01 2.64 47.77
N SER A 165 -33.73 1.54 48.04
CA SER A 165 -33.60 0.29 47.27
C SER A 165 -33.96 0.51 45.79
N GLU A 166 -35.01 1.28 45.50
CA GLU A 166 -35.39 1.61 44.12
C GLU A 166 -34.36 2.54 43.44
N GLU A 167 -33.82 3.53 44.16
CA GLU A 167 -32.75 4.39 43.65
C GLU A 167 -31.48 3.59 43.31
N PHE A 168 -31.10 2.62 44.15
CA PHE A 168 -29.99 1.70 43.87
C PHE A 168 -30.23 0.81 42.63
N LYS A 169 -31.47 0.33 42.44
CA LYS A 169 -31.84 -0.45 41.24
C LYS A 169 -31.70 0.39 39.98
N GLU A 170 -32.19 1.63 39.99
CA GLU A 170 -32.12 2.51 38.82
C GLU A 170 -30.67 2.92 38.53
N MET A 171 -29.85 3.17 39.55
CA MET A 171 -28.43 3.46 39.40
C MET A 171 -27.66 2.28 38.77
N LYS A 172 -27.91 1.04 39.22
CA LYS A 172 -27.30 -0.15 38.60
C LYS A 172 -27.69 -0.32 37.13
N LYS A 173 -28.96 -0.04 36.81
CA LYS A 173 -29.47 -0.07 35.44
C LYS A 173 -28.79 0.99 34.56
N GLN A 174 -28.57 2.19 35.10
CA GLN A 174 -27.88 3.27 34.40
C GLN A 174 -26.40 2.92 34.13
N MET A 175 -25.66 2.42 35.13
CA MET A 175 -24.28 1.95 34.92
C MET A 175 -24.19 0.87 33.84
N LYS A 176 -25.10 -0.09 33.84
CA LYS A 176 -25.12 -1.16 32.83
C LYS A 176 -25.32 -0.60 31.42
N LYS A 177 -26.18 0.42 31.29
CA LYS A 177 -26.42 1.13 30.02
C LYS A 177 -25.17 1.90 29.56
N GLU A 178 -24.44 2.53 30.47
CA GLU A 178 -23.17 3.22 30.16
C GLU A 178 -22.05 2.26 29.78
N GLN A 179 -21.90 1.13 30.48
CA GLN A 179 -20.96 0.08 30.12
C GLN A 179 -21.25 -0.48 28.72
N GLN A 180 -22.52 -0.71 28.39
CA GLN A 180 -22.93 -1.13 27.03
C GLN A 180 -22.58 -0.08 25.97
N LYS A 181 -22.81 1.21 26.24
CA LYS A 181 -22.42 2.30 25.32
C LYS A 181 -20.91 2.36 25.09
N MET A 182 -20.12 2.23 26.15
CA MET A 182 -18.66 2.20 26.09
C MET A 182 -18.14 1.00 25.29
N LEU A 183 -18.74 -0.18 25.48
CA LEU A 183 -18.40 -1.38 24.71
C LEU A 183 -18.75 -1.20 23.23
N PHE A 184 -19.93 -0.66 22.93
CA PHE A 184 -20.35 -0.36 21.56
C PHE A 184 -19.41 0.64 20.86
N PHE A 185 -18.98 1.68 21.58
CA PHE A 185 -18.03 2.66 21.05
C PHE A 185 -16.64 2.04 20.76
N LYS A 186 -16.12 1.17 21.63
CA LYS A 186 -14.87 0.44 21.38
C LYS A 186 -14.94 -0.49 20.17
N LEU A 187 -16.10 -1.07 19.90
CA LEU A 187 -16.29 -1.97 18.75
C LEU A 187 -16.23 -1.22 17.42
N GLN A 188 -16.70 0.02 17.40
CA GLN A 188 -16.65 0.90 16.24
C GLN A 188 -15.25 1.50 15.97
N GLN A 189 -14.27 1.23 16.84
CA GLN A 189 -12.88 1.69 16.70
C GLN A 189 -11.88 0.55 16.43
N ASN A 190 -12.36 -0.63 16.00
CA ASN A 190 -11.45 -1.73 15.69
C ASN A 190 -10.62 -1.43 14.43
N CYS A 191 -9.44 -2.05 14.32
CA CYS A 191 -8.54 -1.94 13.18
C CYS A 191 -7.72 -3.23 13.03
N TRP A 192 -6.90 -3.32 11.99
CA TRP A 192 -6.03 -4.49 11.77
C TRP A 192 -4.86 -4.50 12.75
N ASP A 193 -4.65 -5.65 13.40
CA ASP A 193 -3.56 -5.83 14.36
C ASP A 193 -2.24 -6.09 13.64
N VAL A 194 -1.34 -5.11 13.68
CA VAL A 194 0.01 -5.19 13.11
C VAL A 194 0.79 -6.40 13.65
N LYS A 195 0.59 -6.81 14.91
CA LYS A 195 1.30 -7.95 15.51
C LYS A 195 0.75 -9.32 15.06
N PHE A 196 -0.46 -9.33 14.51
CA PHE A 196 -1.15 -10.52 13.99
C PHE A 196 -1.48 -10.37 12.49
N CYS A 197 -0.60 -9.67 11.79
CA CYS A 197 -0.55 -9.57 10.34
C CYS A 197 0.54 -10.50 9.79
N HIS A 198 0.25 -11.24 8.70
CA HIS A 198 1.28 -12.01 8.01
C HIS A 198 2.38 -11.07 7.49
N ASN A 199 3.66 -11.44 7.62
CA ASN A 199 4.81 -10.59 7.25
C ASN A 199 4.86 -10.14 5.77
N GLU A 200 4.02 -10.74 4.94
CA GLU A 200 3.95 -10.49 3.50
C GLU A 200 2.70 -9.69 3.10
N LEU A 201 1.85 -9.37 4.08
CA LEU A 201 0.83 -8.35 3.98
C LEU A 201 1.37 -7.05 4.56
N GLU A 202 0.97 -5.94 3.96
CA GLU A 202 1.24 -4.61 4.47
C GLU A 202 -0.07 -3.97 4.91
N ILE A 203 -0.09 -3.45 6.13
CA ILE A 203 -1.14 -2.57 6.62
C ILE A 203 -0.72 -1.14 6.30
N ILE A 204 -1.58 -0.38 5.64
CA ILE A 204 -1.31 0.99 5.20
C ILE A 204 -2.21 1.94 5.99
N GLY A 205 -1.66 3.11 6.34
CA GLY A 205 -2.39 4.17 7.03
C GLY A 205 -2.27 4.09 8.56
N ALA A 206 -2.41 5.24 9.22
CA ALA A 206 -2.39 5.33 10.69
C ALA A 206 -3.67 4.74 11.33
N ASP A 207 -4.74 4.62 10.55
CA ASP A 207 -6.00 4.00 10.92
C ASP A 207 -5.94 2.46 10.88
N CYS A 208 -4.90 1.88 10.26
CA CYS A 208 -4.70 0.44 10.12
C CYS A 208 -5.93 -0.27 9.51
N LEU A 209 -6.59 0.34 8.51
CA LEU A 209 -7.78 -0.22 7.87
C LEU A 209 -7.52 -0.80 6.48
N THR A 210 -6.46 -0.36 5.81
CA THR A 210 -6.10 -0.82 4.47
C THR A 210 -5.09 -1.95 4.55
N VAL A 211 -5.31 -3.03 3.79
CA VAL A 211 -4.39 -4.16 3.71
C VAL A 211 -4.05 -4.44 2.25
N VAL A 212 -2.77 -4.61 1.96
CA VAL A 212 -2.25 -4.95 0.62
C VAL A 212 -1.40 -6.21 0.67
N ASN A 213 -1.63 -7.14 -0.25
CA ASN A 213 -0.70 -8.23 -0.52
C ASN A 213 0.34 -7.81 -1.56
N LYS A 214 1.61 -7.72 -1.15
CA LYS A 214 2.72 -7.33 -2.06
C LYS A 214 3.36 -8.51 -2.79
N GLN A 215 2.95 -9.74 -2.52
CA GLN A 215 3.61 -10.93 -3.04
C GLN A 215 2.91 -11.53 -4.24
N LYS A 216 3.71 -12.04 -5.19
CA LYS A 216 3.22 -12.68 -6.43
C LYS A 216 2.85 -14.16 -6.28
N HIS A 217 3.10 -14.74 -5.12
CA HIS A 217 2.80 -16.15 -4.87
C HIS A 217 1.35 -16.33 -4.43
N SER A 218 0.65 -17.26 -5.07
CA SER A 218 -0.74 -17.65 -4.77
C SER A 218 -0.81 -18.45 -3.46
N VAL A 219 -0.56 -17.77 -2.35
CA VAL A 219 -0.61 -18.31 -0.98
C VAL A 219 -1.50 -17.40 -0.16
N TRP A 220 -2.43 -17.99 0.58
CA TRP A 220 -3.30 -17.26 1.48
C TRP A 220 -2.52 -16.68 2.65
N ARG A 221 -2.65 -15.38 2.84
CA ARG A 221 -2.04 -14.62 3.95
C ARG A 221 -3.13 -13.94 4.73
N THR A 222 -3.04 -13.98 6.05
CA THR A 222 -4.11 -13.53 6.94
C THR A 222 -3.66 -12.38 7.82
N VAL A 223 -4.60 -11.48 8.11
CA VAL A 223 -4.48 -10.51 9.20
C VAL A 223 -5.75 -10.55 10.06
N PHE A 224 -5.55 -10.44 11.37
CA PHE A 224 -6.64 -10.36 12.35
C PHE A 224 -6.83 -8.93 12.84
N ALA A 225 -8.05 -8.60 13.24
CA ALA A 225 -8.31 -7.34 13.92
C ALA A 225 -7.73 -7.33 15.35
N GLU A 226 -7.55 -6.13 15.91
CA GLU A 226 -6.98 -5.93 17.25
C GLU A 226 -7.87 -6.54 18.33
N HIS A 227 -9.18 -6.29 18.25
CA HIS A 227 -10.14 -6.71 19.27
C HIS A 227 -11.05 -7.86 18.81
N PRO A 228 -11.40 -8.78 19.73
CA PRO A 228 -12.35 -9.85 19.43
C PRO A 228 -13.77 -9.32 19.37
N ILE A 229 -14.66 -10.16 18.84
CA ILE A 229 -16.10 -10.04 19.03
C ILE A 229 -16.40 -10.13 20.54
N PRO A 230 -17.24 -9.26 21.10
CA PRO A 230 -17.61 -9.29 22.52
C PRO A 230 -18.21 -10.64 22.93
N SER A 231 -17.75 -11.16 24.07
CA SER A 231 -18.37 -12.33 24.70
C SER A 231 -19.68 -11.96 25.41
N GLU A 232 -20.53 -12.99 25.55
CA GLU A 232 -21.99 -13.01 25.75
C GLU A 232 -22.58 -12.20 26.91
N ASP A 233 -21.79 -11.73 27.88
CA ASP A 233 -22.36 -11.32 29.16
C ASP A 233 -23.30 -10.10 29.05
N HIS A 234 -23.16 -9.24 28.03
CA HIS A 234 -23.88 -7.96 27.99
C HIS A 234 -24.39 -7.45 26.62
N SER A 235 -24.44 -8.25 25.55
CA SER A 235 -24.73 -7.70 24.20
C SER A 235 -25.97 -8.29 23.51
N SER A 236 -27.12 -7.63 23.65
CA SER A 236 -28.17 -7.68 22.63
C SER A 236 -27.70 -6.83 21.43
N GLY A 237 -27.53 -7.43 20.26
CA GLY A 237 -27.14 -6.69 19.05
C GLY A 237 -26.39 -7.55 18.04
N ILE A 238 -25.87 -6.87 17.02
CA ILE A 238 -25.08 -7.49 15.94
C ILE A 238 -23.70 -6.85 15.97
N PHE A 239 -22.65 -7.66 16.02
CA PHE A 239 -21.31 -7.21 15.65
C PHE A 239 -21.18 -7.35 14.13
N TYR A 240 -20.73 -6.31 13.43
CA TYR A 240 -20.69 -6.29 11.97
C TYR A 240 -19.53 -5.41 11.49
N PHE A 241 -18.88 -5.84 10.40
CA PHE A 241 -17.87 -5.05 9.70
C PHE A 241 -17.93 -5.32 8.20
N GLU A 242 -17.48 -4.36 7.40
CA GLU A 242 -17.40 -4.42 5.95
C GLU A 242 -15.95 -4.35 5.47
N ILE A 243 -15.72 -4.85 4.27
CA ILE A 243 -14.54 -4.53 3.47
C ILE A 243 -14.98 -4.02 2.10
N GLY A 244 -14.32 -2.98 1.60
CA GLY A 244 -14.33 -2.62 0.19
C GLY A 244 -13.18 -3.32 -0.53
N VAL A 245 -13.48 -4.00 -1.64
CA VAL A 245 -12.47 -4.65 -2.48
C VAL A 245 -11.96 -3.65 -3.52
N GLU A 246 -10.91 -2.90 -3.19
CA GLU A 246 -10.35 -1.89 -4.11
C GLU A 246 -9.60 -2.53 -5.28
N HIS A 247 -8.90 -3.63 -5.03
CA HIS A 247 -8.21 -4.38 -6.08
C HIS A 247 -8.10 -5.85 -5.71
N MET A 248 -8.36 -6.72 -6.67
CA MET A 248 -8.21 -8.16 -6.59
C MET A 248 -7.71 -8.63 -7.95
N GLU A 249 -6.60 -9.35 -7.95
CA GLU A 249 -6.04 -9.97 -9.14
C GLU A 249 -7.01 -11.01 -9.71
N PHE A 250 -6.99 -11.22 -11.03
CA PHE A 250 -7.88 -12.18 -11.71
C PHE A 250 -7.79 -13.61 -11.15
N ASN A 251 -6.58 -14.06 -10.81
CA ASN A 251 -6.33 -15.35 -10.15
C ASN A 251 -6.11 -15.21 -8.64
N GLY A 252 -6.42 -14.03 -8.10
CA GLY A 252 -6.37 -13.71 -6.69
C GLY A 252 -7.58 -14.20 -5.93
N GLY A 253 -7.65 -13.80 -4.67
CA GLY A 253 -8.64 -14.33 -3.76
C GLY A 253 -8.69 -13.52 -2.49
N VAL A 254 -9.91 -13.11 -2.15
CA VAL A 254 -10.23 -12.38 -0.93
C VAL A 254 -11.17 -13.23 -0.11
N MET A 255 -10.92 -13.28 1.18
CA MET A 255 -11.78 -13.93 2.15
C MET A 255 -11.97 -13.02 3.37
N ILE A 256 -13.19 -12.95 3.87
CA ILE A 256 -13.59 -12.21 5.06
C ILE A 256 -14.25 -13.15 6.06
N GLY A 257 -14.01 -12.98 7.36
CA GLY A 257 -14.68 -13.82 8.33
C GLY A 257 -14.30 -13.60 9.79
N PHE A 258 -14.62 -14.61 10.58
CA PHE A 258 -14.27 -14.75 11.98
C PHE A 258 -13.50 -16.04 12.24
N ALA A 259 -12.44 -15.95 13.03
CA ALA A 259 -11.69 -17.11 13.48
C ALA A 259 -11.04 -16.84 14.85
N ALA A 260 -10.66 -17.90 15.54
CA ALA A 260 -9.82 -17.78 16.73
C ALA A 260 -8.47 -17.17 16.34
N LYS A 261 -8.03 -16.13 17.07
CA LYS A 261 -6.80 -15.41 16.76
C LYS A 261 -5.59 -16.32 16.98
N GLN A 262 -4.80 -16.45 15.93
CA GLN A 262 -3.61 -17.30 15.90
C GLN A 262 -2.51 -16.59 15.14
N LYS A 263 -1.28 -17.09 15.28
CA LYS A 263 -0.18 -16.54 14.50
C LYS A 263 -0.43 -16.77 13.00
N PRO A 264 -0.25 -15.73 12.16
CA PRO A 264 -0.76 -15.71 10.79
C PRO A 264 -0.01 -16.63 9.80
N PHE A 265 1.02 -17.36 10.22
CA PHE A 265 1.79 -18.28 9.37
C PHE A 265 1.05 -19.59 9.00
N LEU A 266 -0.11 -19.84 9.61
CA LEU A 266 -0.95 -21.01 9.33
C LEU A 266 -2.19 -20.57 8.55
N SER A 267 -2.43 -21.24 7.41
CA SER A 267 -3.70 -21.11 6.69
C SER A 267 -4.88 -21.30 7.66
N VAL A 268 -5.73 -20.29 7.78
CA VAL A 268 -6.93 -20.32 8.63
C VAL A 268 -8.01 -21.20 7.99
N LEU A 269 -7.96 -21.36 6.67
CA LEU A 269 -8.81 -22.26 5.90
C LEU A 269 -8.62 -23.68 6.45
N ARG A 270 -9.69 -24.28 6.96
CA ARG A 270 -9.76 -25.66 7.51
C ARG A 270 -9.55 -25.84 9.02
N ARG A 271 -9.57 -24.78 9.82
CA ARG A 271 -9.59 -24.91 11.29
C ARG A 271 -10.99 -24.80 11.87
N ALA A 272 -11.27 -25.65 12.86
CA ALA A 272 -12.46 -25.52 13.69
C ALA A 272 -12.55 -24.10 14.30
N GLY A 273 -13.76 -23.55 14.36
CA GLY A 273 -14.02 -22.18 14.79
C GLY A 273 -13.80 -21.11 13.71
N THR A 274 -13.55 -21.49 12.45
CA THR A 274 -13.45 -20.55 11.32
C THR A 274 -14.78 -20.44 10.59
N TYR A 275 -15.27 -19.21 10.44
CA TYR A 275 -16.45 -18.86 9.68
C TYR A 275 -16.06 -17.80 8.65
N ALA A 276 -16.19 -18.08 7.36
CA ALA A 276 -15.66 -17.17 6.35
C ALA A 276 -16.42 -17.20 5.04
N TYR A 277 -16.28 -16.11 4.29
CA TYR A 277 -16.83 -15.95 2.96
C TYR A 277 -15.74 -15.57 1.98
N GLN A 278 -15.59 -16.39 0.93
CA GLN A 278 -14.57 -16.22 -0.11
C GLN A 278 -15.19 -15.63 -1.40
N ASN A 279 -14.38 -14.87 -2.14
CA ASN A 279 -14.74 -14.23 -3.42
C ASN A 279 -15.39 -15.15 -4.46
N ASN A 280 -15.02 -16.43 -4.48
CA ASN A 280 -15.60 -17.43 -5.39
C ASN A 280 -17.01 -17.90 -5.00
N GLY A 281 -17.61 -17.35 -3.94
CA GLY A 281 -18.93 -17.72 -3.44
C GLY A 281 -18.91 -18.79 -2.35
N THR A 282 -17.74 -19.30 -1.96
CA THR A 282 -17.64 -20.39 -0.97
C THR A 282 -17.82 -19.85 0.44
N LEU A 283 -18.68 -20.51 1.21
CA LEU A 283 -18.84 -20.27 2.64
C LEU A 283 -18.14 -21.36 3.45
N TYR A 284 -17.39 -20.95 4.46
CA TYR A 284 -16.68 -21.82 5.38
C TYR A 284 -17.37 -21.78 6.73
N THR A 285 -17.60 -22.96 7.30
CA THR A 285 -18.22 -23.12 8.62
C THR A 285 -17.45 -24.15 9.42
N ASN A 286 -16.96 -23.74 10.58
CA ASN A 286 -16.14 -24.58 11.45
C ASN A 286 -14.97 -25.26 10.71
N GLY A 287 -14.38 -24.58 9.72
CA GLY A 287 -13.30 -25.11 8.87
C GLY A 287 -13.75 -26.02 7.72
N SER A 288 -15.02 -26.36 7.60
CA SER A 288 -15.56 -27.10 6.45
C SER A 288 -16.07 -26.13 5.39
N SER A 289 -15.75 -26.39 4.12
CA SER A 289 -16.33 -25.65 2.99
C SER A 289 -17.73 -26.20 2.68
N LEU A 290 -18.72 -25.33 2.66
CA LEU A 290 -20.02 -25.62 2.09
C LEU A 290 -20.01 -25.12 0.65
N TYR A 291 -20.01 -26.06 -0.30
CA TYR A 291 -20.21 -25.75 -1.71
C TYR A 291 -21.71 -25.49 -1.92
N GLY A 292 -22.10 -24.25 -1.66
CA GLY A 292 -23.44 -23.71 -1.92
C GLY A 292 -23.26 -22.35 -2.58
N SER A 293 -24.06 -22.06 -3.60
CA SER A 293 -23.93 -20.97 -4.56
C SER A 293 -24.15 -19.57 -3.98
N SER A 294 -23.32 -19.15 -3.02
CA SER A 294 -23.38 -17.78 -2.54
C SER A 294 -22.80 -16.81 -3.58
N LYS A 295 -23.27 -15.56 -3.56
CA LYS A 295 -23.05 -14.60 -4.66
C LYS A 295 -21.61 -14.10 -4.76
N LYS A 296 -20.77 -14.70 -5.61
CA LYS A 296 -19.40 -14.25 -5.93
C LYS A 296 -19.21 -12.74 -5.89
N PHE A 297 -18.08 -12.27 -5.39
CA PHE A 297 -17.74 -10.85 -5.31
C PHE A 297 -16.38 -10.54 -5.94
N TYR A 298 -16.22 -9.29 -6.39
CA TYR A 298 -15.11 -8.82 -7.20
C TYR A 298 -14.66 -7.41 -6.75
N ASN A 299 -13.79 -6.78 -7.55
CA ASN A 299 -13.41 -5.37 -7.37
C ASN A 299 -14.66 -4.49 -7.29
N GLU A 300 -14.57 -3.43 -6.49
CA GLU A 300 -15.62 -2.45 -6.19
C GLU A 300 -16.80 -2.99 -5.37
N ASP A 301 -16.88 -4.30 -5.11
CA ASP A 301 -17.89 -4.83 -4.20
C ASP A 301 -17.54 -4.51 -2.74
N ILE A 302 -18.59 -4.24 -1.95
CA ILE A 302 -18.51 -4.11 -0.50
C ILE A 302 -19.11 -5.37 0.12
N VAL A 303 -18.30 -6.06 0.92
CA VAL A 303 -18.64 -7.36 1.50
C VAL A 303 -18.62 -7.25 3.01
N GLY A 304 -19.69 -7.71 3.64
CA GLY A 304 -19.85 -7.64 5.08
C GLY A 304 -19.83 -8.99 5.75
N CYS A 305 -19.40 -8.98 7.01
CA CYS A 305 -19.45 -10.13 7.90
C CYS A 305 -19.91 -9.68 9.28
N GLY A 306 -20.90 -10.38 9.82
CA GLY A 306 -21.44 -10.09 11.14
C GLY A 306 -21.88 -11.31 11.90
N VAL A 307 -22.15 -11.10 13.18
CA VAL A 307 -22.67 -12.12 14.07
C VAL A 307 -23.75 -11.51 14.95
N ASN A 308 -24.91 -12.17 14.98
CA ASN A 308 -25.93 -11.89 15.98
C ASN A 308 -25.40 -12.39 17.33
N LEU A 309 -25.18 -11.46 18.26
CA LEU A 309 -24.52 -11.77 19.52
C LEU A 309 -25.41 -12.60 20.46
N ALA A 310 -26.74 -12.59 20.25
CA ALA A 310 -27.70 -13.38 21.02
C ALA A 310 -27.91 -14.79 20.44
N THR A 311 -28.11 -14.91 19.12
CA THR A 311 -28.37 -16.21 18.48
C THR A 311 -27.10 -16.92 18.02
N ARG A 312 -25.96 -16.22 18.05
CA ARG A 312 -24.65 -16.63 17.52
C ARG A 312 -24.67 -16.95 16.02
N GLN A 313 -25.68 -16.50 15.30
CA GLN A 313 -25.78 -16.68 13.85
C GLN A 313 -24.79 -15.78 13.11
N ILE A 314 -24.02 -16.36 12.20
CA ILE A 314 -23.13 -15.63 11.29
C ILE A 314 -23.93 -15.13 10.09
N ILE A 315 -23.66 -13.89 9.69
CA ILE A 315 -24.36 -13.15 8.65
C ILE A 315 -23.29 -12.66 7.67
N PHE A 316 -23.48 -12.91 6.38
CA PHE A 316 -22.64 -12.30 5.33
C PHE A 316 -23.51 -11.46 4.41
N THR A 317 -22.94 -10.36 3.92
CA THR A 317 -23.64 -9.47 2.99
C THR A 317 -22.76 -9.11 1.81
N LYS A 318 -23.39 -8.79 0.70
CA LYS A 318 -22.76 -8.21 -0.48
C LYS A 318 -23.54 -6.98 -0.91
N ASN A 319 -22.87 -5.83 -0.99
CA ASN A 319 -23.43 -4.54 -1.41
C ASN A 319 -24.73 -4.21 -0.66
N GLY A 320 -24.71 -4.37 0.67
CA GLY A 320 -25.88 -4.13 1.54
C GLY A 320 -26.93 -5.24 1.56
N HIS A 321 -26.83 -6.27 0.71
CA HIS A 321 -27.81 -7.37 0.66
C HIS A 321 -27.33 -8.60 1.44
N LEU A 322 -28.21 -9.16 2.28
CA LEU A 322 -28.00 -10.42 2.98
C LEU A 322 -27.82 -11.59 2.01
N LEU A 323 -26.94 -12.53 2.35
CA LEU A 323 -26.81 -13.81 1.65
C LEU A 323 -27.71 -14.86 2.31
N ASP A 324 -28.58 -15.50 1.54
CA ASP A 324 -29.65 -16.38 2.07
C ASP A 324 -29.09 -17.64 2.77
N ASP A 325 -27.92 -18.11 2.35
CA ASP A 325 -27.31 -19.36 2.85
C ASP A 325 -26.75 -19.24 4.28
N THR A 326 -26.73 -18.04 4.88
CA THR A 326 -25.99 -17.78 6.13
C THR A 326 -26.79 -18.03 7.40
N ASN A 327 -28.12 -18.05 7.30
CA ASN A 327 -29.01 -18.14 8.46
C ASN A 327 -28.90 -19.46 9.25
N SER A 328 -28.20 -20.46 8.71
CA SER A 328 -27.96 -21.75 9.36
C SER A 328 -26.63 -21.84 10.14
N PHE A 329 -25.76 -20.83 10.05
CA PHE A 329 -24.42 -20.90 10.63
C PHE A 329 -24.38 -20.39 12.06
N VAL A 330 -24.44 -21.32 13.01
CA VAL A 330 -24.31 -21.00 14.43
C VAL A 330 -22.86 -21.12 14.86
N SER A 331 -22.35 -20.05 15.45
CA SER A 331 -20.99 -19.99 15.97
C SER A 331 -20.87 -20.58 17.37
N SER A 332 -19.80 -21.35 17.60
CA SER A 332 -19.42 -21.79 18.94
C SER A 332 -18.43 -20.78 19.53
N PHE A 333 -18.90 -19.92 20.44
CA PHE A 333 -18.06 -18.94 21.14
C PHE A 333 -17.23 -19.54 22.29
N VAL A 334 -16.92 -20.85 22.24
CA VAL A 334 -16.02 -21.51 23.20
C VAL A 334 -14.66 -20.82 23.25
N VAL A 335 -14.27 -20.17 22.15
CA VAL A 335 -13.07 -19.33 22.05
C VAL A 335 -13.44 -17.94 21.52
N PRO A 336 -12.73 -16.87 21.95
CA PRO A 336 -12.91 -15.54 21.39
C PRO A 336 -12.64 -15.52 19.89
N LEU A 337 -13.62 -15.07 19.12
CA LEU A 337 -13.52 -14.92 17.68
C LEU A 337 -13.09 -13.51 17.32
N PHE A 338 -12.23 -13.40 16.31
CA PHE A 338 -11.71 -12.13 15.82
C PHE A 338 -12.09 -11.95 14.35
N PRO A 339 -12.46 -10.74 13.94
CA PRO A 339 -12.51 -10.39 12.53
C PRO A 339 -11.17 -10.68 11.86
N PHE A 340 -11.21 -11.24 10.67
CA PHE A 340 -10.02 -11.46 9.86
C PHE A 340 -10.32 -11.28 8.38
N ILE A 341 -9.26 -11.00 7.62
CA ILE A 341 -9.26 -11.15 6.17
C ILE A 341 -8.08 -11.98 5.72
N SER A 342 -8.23 -12.67 4.59
CA SER A 342 -7.13 -13.32 3.91
C SER A 342 -7.08 -12.92 2.44
N LEU A 343 -5.87 -12.68 1.94
CA LEU A 343 -5.57 -12.31 0.56
C LEU A 343 -4.61 -13.33 -0.06
N CYS A 344 -4.73 -13.62 -1.36
CA CYS A 344 -3.77 -14.50 -2.05
C CYS A 344 -3.23 -13.97 -3.38
N GLY A 345 -3.89 -13.00 -4.02
CA GLY A 345 -3.46 -12.40 -5.29
C GLY A 345 -2.45 -11.28 -5.12
N PHE A 346 -1.66 -11.04 -6.15
CA PHE A 346 -0.70 -9.96 -6.21
C PHE A 346 -1.39 -8.61 -6.25
N CYS A 347 -0.94 -7.69 -5.38
CA CYS A 347 -1.53 -6.37 -5.20
C CYS A 347 -3.00 -6.39 -4.79
N ASP A 348 -3.54 -7.52 -4.31
CA ASP A 348 -4.87 -7.55 -3.69
C ASP A 348 -4.90 -6.49 -2.57
N LYS A 349 -5.89 -5.60 -2.63
CA LYS A 349 -6.05 -4.44 -1.76
C LYS A 349 -7.49 -4.34 -1.29
N ILE A 350 -7.65 -4.26 0.02
CA ILE A 350 -8.95 -4.06 0.66
C ILE A 350 -8.87 -2.90 1.64
N VAL A 351 -10.03 -2.30 1.93
CA VAL A 351 -10.21 -1.31 2.99
C VAL A 351 -11.30 -1.77 3.91
N ALA A 352 -11.01 -1.88 5.20
CA ALA A 352 -11.96 -2.27 6.22
C ALA A 352 -12.79 -1.10 6.72
N ASN A 353 -14.02 -1.41 7.12
CA ASN A 353 -14.93 -0.50 7.77
C ASN A 353 -15.54 -1.22 8.98
N PHE A 354 -15.07 -0.89 10.18
CA PHE A 354 -15.62 -1.40 11.44
C PHE A 354 -16.78 -0.54 11.98
N GLY A 355 -17.30 0.38 11.16
CA GLY A 355 -18.42 1.24 11.47
C GLY A 355 -18.02 2.67 11.83
N PRO A 356 -19.00 3.51 12.22
CA PRO A 356 -20.43 3.20 12.33
C PRO A 356 -21.20 3.25 11.01
N LYS A 357 -20.63 3.80 9.93
CA LYS A 357 -21.34 4.04 8.66
C LYS A 357 -21.17 2.86 7.72
N PHE A 358 -22.16 1.99 7.63
CA PHE A 358 -22.17 0.83 6.75
C PHE A 358 -23.04 1.07 5.51
N LEU A 359 -22.89 0.24 4.47
CA LEU A 359 -23.82 0.25 3.33
C LEU A 359 -25.15 -0.43 3.65
N ILE A 360 -25.20 -1.35 4.62
CA ILE A 360 -26.48 -1.88 5.07
C ILE A 360 -27.31 -0.74 5.67
N PRO A 361 -28.55 -0.48 5.19
CA PRO A 361 -29.45 0.41 5.91
C PRO A 361 -29.74 -0.20 7.28
N THR A 362 -29.26 0.47 8.34
CA THR A 362 -29.67 0.16 9.71
C THR A 362 -31.16 0.47 9.82
N ASN A 363 -32.01 -0.57 9.85
CA ASN A 363 -33.43 -0.43 10.19
C ASN A 363 -33.60 -0.09 11.68
#